data_AF-A0A852F5J4-F1
#
_entry.id   AF-A0A852F5J4-F1
#
_cell.length_a   1.000
_cell.length_b   1.000
_cell.length_c   1.000
_cell.angle_alpha   90.00
_cell.angle_beta   90.00
_cell.angle_gamma   90.00
#
_symmetry.space_group_name_H-M   'P 1'
#
loop_
_entity.id
_entity.type
_entity.pdbx_description
1 polymer ?
#
loop_
_entity_poly.entity_id
_entity_poly.type
_entity_poly.pdbx_seq_one_letter_code
_entity_poly.pdbx_strand_id
1 'polypeptide(L)' 'FFVAVAVARAQVEQEASLETTEGTGINITCSHPKIQTSETIDWYRQLPGRGPELL' A
#
# COMPACT_ATOMS: atom_id res chain seq x y z
N PHE A 1 -6.32 2.21 -31.40
CA PHE A 1 -5.08 2.25 -30.59
C PHE A 1 -5.46 1.90 -29.16
N PHE A 2 -5.07 0.72 -28.66
CA PHE A 2 -5.32 0.29 -27.28
C PHE A 2 -4.03 0.48 -26.47
N VAL A 3 -4.09 1.26 -25.38
CA VAL A 3 -2.98 1.40 -24.44
C VAL A 3 -3.03 0.19 -23.51
N ALA A 4 -2.01 -0.67 -23.58
CA ALA A 4 -1.84 -1.75 -22.62
C ALA A 4 -1.33 -1.14 -21.30
N VAL A 5 -2.18 -1.15 -20.26
CA VAL A 5 -1.75 -0.77 -18.90
C VAL A 5 -1.05 -1.98 -18.30
N ALA A 6 0.28 -1.93 -18.23
CA ALA A 6 1.05 -2.93 -17.50
C ALA A 6 0.87 -2.68 -15.99
N VAL A 7 0.14 -3.56 -15.31
CA VAL A 7 0.07 -3.55 -13.85
C VAL A 7 1.37 -4.14 -13.33
N ALA A 8 2.32 -3.30 -12.94
CA ALA A 8 3.47 -3.73 -12.17
C ALA A 8 2.99 -4.07 -10.75
N ARG A 9 2.79 -5.35 -10.45
CA ARG A 9 2.51 -5.79 -9.08
C ARG A 9 3.82 -5.88 -8.32
N ALA A 10 4.08 -4.91 -7.45
CA ALA A 10 5.08 -5.09 -6.40
C ALA A 10 4.72 -6.36 -5.61
N GLN A 11 5.69 -7.24 -5.36
CA GLN A 11 5.49 -8.50 -4.64
C GLN A 11 5.50 -8.20 -3.13
N VAL A 12 4.45 -7.54 -2.67
CA VAL A 12 4.27 -7.13 -1.28
C VAL A 12 3.15 -7.92 -0.66
N GLU A 13 3.36 -8.39 0.57
CA GLU A 13 2.35 -9.05 1.38
C GLU A 13 1.87 -8.09 2.49
N GLN A 14 0.56 -7.84 2.52
CA GLN A 14 -0.14 -7.01 3.51
C GLN A 14 -1.50 -7.65 3.80
N GLU A 15 -1.98 -7.45 5.03
CA GLU A 15 -3.36 -7.79 5.38
C GLU A 15 -4.33 -6.98 4.54
N ALA A 16 -5.26 -7.65 3.84
CA ALA A 16 -6.17 -7.00 2.90
C ALA A 16 -7.22 -6.12 3.59
N SER A 17 -7.52 -6.41 4.85
CA SER A 17 -8.51 -5.70 5.65
C SER A 17 -8.18 -5.81 7.13
N LEU A 18 -8.45 -4.74 7.87
CA LEU A 18 -8.38 -4.73 9.32
C LEU A 18 -9.58 -3.95 9.86
N GLU A 19 -10.29 -4.55 10.81
CA GLU A 19 -11.36 -3.88 11.55
C GLU A 19 -10.80 -3.44 12.91
N THR A 20 -11.16 -2.24 13.33
CA THR A 20 -10.75 -1.68 14.62
C THR A 20 -11.83 -0.76 15.17
N THR A 21 -11.74 -0.45 16.46
CA THR A 21 -12.62 0.51 17.12
C THR A 21 -12.08 1.93 16.98
N GLU A 22 -12.97 2.91 16.85
CA GLU A 22 -12.60 4.32 16.76
C GLU A 22 -11.72 4.73 17.96
N GLY A 23 -10.65 5.49 17.68
CA GLY A 23 -9.67 5.90 18.70
C GLY A 23 -8.62 4.84 19.04
N THR A 24 -8.67 3.65 18.43
CA THR A 24 -7.66 2.59 18.61
C THR A 24 -6.55 2.74 17.58
N GLY A 25 -5.30 2.74 18.05
CA GLY A 25 -4.14 2.71 17.16
C GLY A 25 -4.02 1.36 16.46
N ILE A 26 -3.63 1.36 15.18
CA ILE A 26 -3.41 0.15 14.38
C ILE A 26 -1.97 0.06 13.91
N ASN A 27 -1.52 -1.16 13.66
CA ASN A 27 -0.23 -1.43 13.02
C ASN A 27 -0.48 -2.13 11.69
N ILE A 28 -0.08 -1.51 10.58
CA ILE A 28 -0.18 -2.10 9.24
C ILE A 28 1.19 -2.61 8.86
N THR A 29 1.32 -3.92 8.69
CA THR A 29 2.58 -4.56 8.32
C THR A 29 2.71 -4.67 6.82
N CYS A 30 3.95 -4.60 6.33
CA CYS A 30 4.30 -4.74 4.93
C CYS A 30 5.55 -5.63 4.84
N SER A 31 5.45 -6.75 4.13
CA SER A 31 6.60 -7.59 3.82
C SER A 31 6.99 -7.41 2.36
N HIS A 32 8.21 -6.94 2.11
CA HIS A 32 8.78 -6.79 0.77
C HIS A 32 10.05 -7.65 0.66
N PRO A 33 9.94 -8.96 0.43
CA PRO A 33 11.06 -9.91 0.55
C PRO A 33 12.18 -9.69 -0.48
N LYS A 34 11.91 -8.96 -1.56
CA LYS A 34 12.90 -8.68 -2.63
C LYS A 34 13.31 -7.22 -2.70
N ILE A 35 13.14 -6.45 -1.61
CA ILE A 35 13.48 -5.03 -1.62
C ILE A 35 14.99 -4.86 -1.75
N GLN A 36 15.43 -3.94 -2.61
CA GLN A 36 16.84 -3.56 -2.63
C GLN A 36 17.11 -2.59 -1.48
N THR A 37 18.28 -2.69 -0.85
CA THR A 37 18.63 -1.90 0.35
C THR A 37 18.65 -0.38 0.14
N SER A 38 18.60 0.08 -1.11
CA SER A 38 18.54 1.49 -1.49
C SER A 38 17.12 2.01 -1.76
N GLU A 39 16.10 1.17 -1.66
CA GLU A 39 14.71 1.54 -1.94
C GLU A 39 14.00 2.05 -0.67
N THR A 40 13.27 3.15 -0.80
CA THR A 40 12.43 3.70 0.28
C THR A 40 11.03 3.10 0.18
N ILE A 41 10.45 2.69 1.32
CA ILE A 41 9.05 2.28 1.41
C ILE A 41 8.25 3.44 2.00
N ASP A 42 7.38 4.01 1.18
CA ASP A 42 6.45 5.07 1.59
C ASP A 42 5.04 4.49 1.77
N TRP A 43 4.31 5.04 2.74
CA TRP A 43 2.92 4.67 3.00
C TRP A 43 1.96 5.67 2.36
N TYR A 44 0.98 5.16 1.63
CA TYR A 44 -0.07 5.97 1.03
C TYR A 44 -1.44 5.57 1.59
N ARG A 45 -2.30 6.57 1.80
CA ARG A 45 -3.70 6.38 2.18
C ARG A 45 -4.61 6.90 1.08
N GLN A 46 -5.65 6.14 0.76
CA GLN A 46 -6.70 6.57 -0.14
C GLN A 46 -8.05 6.44 0.55
N LEU A 47 -8.76 7.57 0.67
CA LEU A 47 -10.15 7.59 1.13
C LEU A 47 -11.10 7.47 -0.07
N PRO A 48 -12.32 6.95 0.11
CA PRO A 48 -13.31 6.87 -0.96
C PRO A 48 -13.51 8.23 -1.65
N GLY A 49 -13.43 8.24 -2.99
CA GLY A 49 -13.60 9.45 -3.80
C GLY A 49 -12.41 10.41 -3.83
N ARG A 50 -11.26 10.06 -3.24
CA ARG A 50 -10.03 10.89 -3.24
C ARG A 50 -8.87 10.19 -3.95
N GLY A 51 -7.87 10.97 -4.34
CA GLY A 51 -6.58 10.44 -4.79
C GLY A 51 -5.76 9.86 -3.62
N PRO A 52 -4.70 9.09 -3.90
CA PRO A 52 -3.74 8.66 -2.89
C PRO A 52 -3.03 9.87 -2.25
N GLU A 53 -2.87 9.84 -0.93
CA GLU A 53 -2.13 10.83 -0.14
C GLU A 53 -0.94 10.15 0.55
N LEU A 54 0.23 10.77 0.52
CA LEU A 54 1.39 10.33 1.31
C LEU A 54 1.08 10.52 2.79
N LEU A 55 1.32 9.48 3.59
CA LEU A 55 1.19 9.52 5.05
C LEU A 55 2.45 10.04 5.74
#